data_AF-A0A381PJD6-F1
#
_entry.id   AF-A0A381PJD6-F1
#
_cell.length_a   1.000
_cell.length_b   1.000
_cell.length_c   1.000
_cell.angle_alpha   90.00
_cell.angle_beta   90.00
_cell.angle_gamma   90.00
#
_symmetry.space_group_name_H-M   'P 1'
#
loop_
_entity.id
_entity.type
_entity.pdbx_description
1 polymer ?
#
loop_
_entity_poly.entity_id
_entity_poly.type
_entity_poly.pdbx_seq_one_letter_code
_entity_poly.pdbx_strand_id
1 'polypeptide(L)' 'GIAFLSGGQSDEDATLHLNAMNKSATNWNLTFSYGRALQQPALKTWAGKEDNVHATQAALLDRAKANSSATLD' A
#
# COMPACT_ATOMS: atom_id res chain seq x y z
N GLY A 1 6.66 3.90 -16.26
CA GLY A 1 5.49 3.71 -15.40
C GLY A 1 5.30 4.93 -14.53
N ILE A 2 4.14 5.10 -13.93
CA ILE A 2 3.82 6.19 -13.01
C ILE A 2 3.64 5.58 -11.62
N ALA A 3 4.48 5.99 -10.67
CA ALA A 3 4.36 5.57 -9.28
C ALA A 3 3.66 6.66 -8.47
N PHE A 4 2.43 6.41 -8.04
CA PHE A 4 1.64 7.39 -7.31
C PHE A 4 2.08 7.50 -5.85
N LEU A 5 2.06 8.71 -5.31
CA LEU A 5 2.13 8.97 -3.88
C LEU A 5 0.75 8.80 -3.24
N SER A 6 0.69 8.44 -1.95
CA SER A 6 -0.59 8.26 -1.25
C SER A 6 -1.22 9.58 -0.80
N GLY A 7 -0.46 10.68 -0.78
CA GLY A 7 -0.99 12.04 -0.80
C GLY A 7 -1.94 12.45 0.32
N GLY A 8 -1.89 11.81 1.48
CA GLY A 8 -2.79 12.11 2.60
C GLY A 8 -3.88 11.06 2.84
N GLN A 9 -4.12 10.19 1.88
CA GLN A 9 -5.19 9.19 1.92
C GLN A 9 -5.00 8.16 3.04
N SER A 10 -6.11 7.50 3.40
CA SER A 10 -6.07 6.27 4.19
C SER A 10 -5.32 5.17 3.40
N ASP A 11 -4.91 4.13 4.10
CA ASP A 11 -4.26 2.99 3.45
C ASP A 11 -5.23 2.24 2.52
N GLU A 12 -6.49 2.05 2.90
CA GLU A 12 -7.52 1.47 2.01
C GLU A 12 -7.80 2.32 0.77
N ASP A 13 -8.02 3.63 0.92
CA ASP A 13 -8.37 4.50 -0.21
C ASP A 13 -7.23 4.56 -1.23
N ALA A 14 -5.97 4.62 -0.78
CA ALA A 14 -4.82 4.63 -1.68
C ALA A 14 -4.79 3.37 -2.57
N THR A 15 -5.05 2.20 -1.98
CA THR A 15 -5.13 0.92 -2.72
C THR A 15 -6.34 0.89 -3.66
N LEU A 16 -7.52 1.32 -3.20
CA LEU A 16 -8.74 1.31 -4.01
C LEU A 16 -8.66 2.25 -5.21
N HIS A 17 -8.08 3.44 -5.03
CA HIS A 17 -7.87 4.38 -6.13
C HIS A 17 -6.85 3.85 -7.14
N LEU A 18 -5.73 3.27 -6.69
CA LEU A 18 -4.78 2.64 -7.60
C LEU A 18 -5.45 1.53 -8.42
N ASN A 19 -6.25 0.68 -7.77
CA ASN A 19 -6.98 -0.39 -8.43
C ASN A 19 -7.96 0.17 -9.49
N ALA A 20 -8.73 1.20 -9.13
CA ALA A 20 -9.67 1.84 -10.06
C ALA A 20 -8.95 2.45 -11.28
N MET A 21 -7.75 3.03 -11.08
CA MET A 21 -6.94 3.55 -12.17
C MET A 21 -6.43 2.45 -13.11
N ASN A 22 -5.96 1.31 -12.58
CA ASN A 22 -5.46 0.20 -13.40
C ASN A 22 -6.57 -0.52 -14.19
N LYS A 23 -7.83 -0.45 -13.73
CA LYS A 23 -8.99 -0.93 -14.50
C LYS A 23 -9.32 -0.09 -15.73
N SER A 24 -8.73 1.09 -15.86
CA SER A 24 -8.90 1.94 -17.04
C SER A 24 -7.80 1.67 -18.07
N ALA A 25 -8.14 1.69 -19.36
CA ALA A 25 -7.14 1.50 -20.41
C ALA A 25 -6.12 2.65 -20.42
N THR A 26 -4.85 2.33 -20.19
CA THR A 26 -3.74 3.27 -20.18
C THR A 26 -2.51 2.64 -20.83
N ASN A 27 -1.70 3.46 -21.51
CA ASN A 27 -0.42 3.01 -22.08
C ASN A 27 0.72 3.01 -21.05
N TRP A 28 0.43 3.36 -19.81
CA TRP A 28 1.40 3.46 -18.73
C TRP A 28 1.16 2.37 -17.68
N ASN A 29 2.22 1.68 -17.27
CA ASN A 29 2.17 0.89 -16.04
C ASN A 29 1.97 1.84 -14.84
N LEU A 30 0.84 1.73 -14.14
CA LEU A 30 0.51 2.53 -12.96
C LEU A 30 0.77 1.70 -11.70
N THR A 31 1.62 2.23 -10.82
CA THR A 31 2.05 1.55 -9.60
C THR A 31 2.10 2.53 -8.42
N PHE A 32 2.62 2.11 -7.27
CA PHE A 32 2.64 2.86 -6.03
C PHE A 32 4.06 3.19 -5.54
N SER A 33 4.20 4.36 -4.93
CA SER A 33 5.34 4.79 -4.13
C SER A 33 4.81 5.38 -2.82
N TYR A 34 4.28 4.51 -1.96
CA TYR A 34 3.58 4.91 -0.74
C TYR A 34 4.48 4.88 0.49
N GLY A 35 4.47 5.99 1.24
CA GLY A 35 5.00 6.04 2.60
C GLY A 35 3.94 5.62 3.61
N ARG A 36 3.16 6.59 4.09
CA ARG A 36 2.17 6.38 5.16
C ARG A 36 1.15 5.29 4.84
N ALA A 37 0.57 5.26 3.64
CA ALA A 37 -0.43 4.25 3.26
C ALA A 37 0.13 2.81 3.23
N LEU A 38 1.45 2.64 3.17
CA LEU A 38 2.11 1.33 3.26
C LEU A 38 2.50 0.99 4.70
N GLN A 39 3.08 1.95 5.42
CA GLN A 39 3.75 1.70 6.70
C GLN A 39 2.85 1.92 7.93
N GLN A 40 1.79 2.73 7.83
CA GLN A 40 0.98 3.13 9.00
C GLN A 40 0.36 1.94 9.75
N PRO A 41 -0.21 0.91 9.08
CA PRO A 41 -0.73 -0.26 9.78
C PRO A 41 0.38 -1.03 10.51
N ALA A 42 1.53 -1.22 9.86
CA ALA A 42 2.69 -1.88 10.46
C ALA A 42 3.21 -1.12 11.69
N LEU A 43 3.35 0.20 11.61
CA LEU A 43 3.80 1.04 12.72
C LEU A 43 2.82 1.01 13.90
N LYS A 44 1.51 1.00 13.64
CA LYS A 44 0.48 0.82 14.67
C LYS A 44 0.60 -0.54 15.36
N THR A 45 0.82 -1.61 14.59
CA THR A 45 1.03 -2.97 15.12
C THR A 45 2.32 -3.07 15.93
N TRP A 46 3.40 -2.44 15.48
CA TRP A 46 4.68 -2.46 16.17
C TRP A 46 4.57 -1.83 17.55
N ALA A 47 3.97 -0.64 17.65
CA ALA A 47 3.82 0.13 18.89
C ALA A 47 5.14 0.31 19.68
N GLY A 48 6.29 0.24 19.00
CA GLY A 48 7.63 0.32 19.61
C GLY A 48 8.06 -0.91 20.41
N LYS A 49 7.35 -2.04 20.33
CA LYS A 49 7.63 -3.25 21.11
C LYS A 49 8.31 -4.32 20.26
N GLU A 50 9.43 -4.87 20.76
CA GLU A 50 10.17 -5.92 20.05
C GLU A 50 9.36 -7.21 19.90
N ASP A 51 8.50 -7.53 20.86
CA ASP A 51 7.60 -8.69 20.80
C ASP A 51 6.63 -8.63 19.60
N ASN A 52 6.40 -7.44 19.02
CA ASN A 52 5.48 -7.23 17.91
C ASN A 52 6.15 -7.33 16.53
N VAL A 53 7.45 -7.62 16.43
CA VAL A 53 8.19 -7.60 15.14
C VAL A 53 7.53 -8.50 14.10
N HIS A 54 7.16 -9.73 14.45
CA HIS A 54 6.52 -10.66 13.50
C HIS A 54 5.15 -10.16 13.03
N ALA A 55 4.31 -9.66 13.95
CA ALA A 55 3.01 -9.09 13.60
C ALA A 55 3.14 -7.83 12.74
N THR A 56 4.19 -7.03 12.98
CA THR A 56 4.52 -5.83 12.21
C THR A 56 4.88 -6.17 10.77
N GLN A 57 5.75 -7.17 10.59
CA GLN A 57 6.15 -7.64 9.26
C GLN A 57 4.96 -8.22 8.49
N ALA A 58 4.08 -8.98 9.16
CA ALA A 58 2.86 -9.49 8.55
C ALA A 58 1.95 -8.34 8.06
N ALA A 59 1.70 -7.34 8.91
CA ALA A 59 0.89 -6.18 8.54
C ALA A 59 1.49 -5.38 7.36
N LEU A 60 2.82 -5.19 7.33
CA LEU A 60 3.49 -4.54 6.19
C LEU A 60 3.34 -5.35 4.89
N LEU A 61 3.53 -6.68 4.99
CA LEU A 61 3.42 -7.57 3.84
C LEU A 61 1.99 -7.59 3.28
N ASP A 62 0.97 -7.59 4.15
CA ASP A 62 -0.42 -7.57 3.72
C ASP A 62 -0.75 -6.29 2.96
N ARG A 63 -0.27 -5.12 3.43
CA ARG A 63 -0.40 -3.86 2.69
C ARG A 63 0.37 -3.87 1.37
N ALA A 64 1.57 -4.43 1.34
CA ALA A 64 2.36 -4.55 0.11
C ALA A 64 1.66 -5.44 -0.92
N LYS A 65 1.08 -6.58 -0.49
CA LYS A 65 0.29 -7.48 -1.33
C LYS A 65 -0.95 -6.79 -1.88
N ALA A 66 -1.69 -6.07 -1.05
CA ALA A 66 -2.90 -5.35 -1.49
C ALA A 66 -2.57 -4.32 -2.59
N ASN A 67 -1.50 -3.53 -2.41
CA ASN A 67 -1.05 -2.57 -3.43
C ASN A 67 -0.48 -3.24 -4.69
N SER A 68 0.18 -4.40 -4.53
CA SER A 68 0.66 -5.21 -5.65
C SER A 68 -0.51 -5.74 -6.48
N SER A 69 -1.56 -6.29 -5.84
CA SER A 69 -2.76 -6.73 -6.54
C SER A 69 -3.43 -5.57 -7.28
N ALA A 70 -3.54 -4.39 -6.65
CA ALA A 70 -4.08 -3.19 -7.30
C ALA A 70 -3.24 -2.67 -8.48
N THR A 71 -1.99 -3.10 -8.62
CA THR A 71 -1.10 -2.77 -9.76
C THR A 71 -1.25 -3.77 -10.92
N LEU A 72 -1.67 -5.00 -10.64
CA LEU A 72 -1.69 -6.11 -11.59
C LEU A 72 -3.10 -6.47 -12.09
N ASP A 73 -4.13 -5.78 -11.58
CA ASP A 73 -5.55 -5.97 -11.93
C ASP A 73 -5.92 -5.34 -13.29
#